data_AF-A0A6I5N3F1-F1
#
_entry.id   AF-A0A6I5N3F1-F1
#
_cell.length_a   1.000
_cell.length_b   1.000
_cell.length_c   1.000
_cell.angle_alpha   90.00
_cell.angle_beta   90.00
_cell.angle_gamma   90.00
#
_symmetry.space_group_name_H-M   'P 1'
#
loop_
_entity.id
_entity.type
_entity.pdbx_description
1 polymer ?
#
loop_
_entity_poly.entity_id
_entity_poly.type
_entity_poly.pdbx_seq_one_letter_code
_entity_poly.pdbx_strand_id
1 'polypeptide(L)'
;MDFGEALERVDKIVLSHLGRSLRSPEQAILEGAWQGLTYEQIAATSDYSTNYLMRDVAPKLWKFLSDALGTSVGKTNFRSVLGSEIPLSELTAAVPGPAGEAAGYAEELATLEQWIQQRCRLLSIYGLSGMGKTVLAQRLVQRVSAQFEQVIWYASVPPLQQLVEQLTNQPASESAASQSELQDSVATALSQRAYLIVFDAVESILQPGKEGRYQAEYANYAQLLLRLGERPHQSCLVMTGLENPPELLRLSGRNPLVKTLPLKGLSAAAAAAVLEAEQLCDRPHWETLIHSYQGNPAALRIASQMIRELFNGSVAAFLAQQSFIFGDINLLLQPAFEGVSSLERDILFWLAGRREPVSLATLQAEIPLVVNTTEMLETLESLIQRSLLETMLESSRASEGFLLFLPPLIKAYVMHQFIAQVCGSSAAASRSVPQALGPIIELGTPATKVVQLQQWFHNRFEPSWQPVELLFEDSVQPVLRLRSAYYLRDETLIKRFKSIKLANAAESVTVALLVAVGQMENQTYQICVQVQPPRQATVLPAGLQLRLLDGQSTVLAEIEAQAQDSFIQLPYFRGAAEEAFSLEIAADRAVHTEQFVI
;
A
#
# COMPACT_ATOMS: atom_id res chain seq x y z
N MET A 1 -15.00 -29.74 6.67
CA MET A 1 -13.83 -30.51 7.16
C MET A 1 -13.77 -30.34 8.67
N ASP A 2 -13.68 -31.44 9.41
CA ASP A 2 -13.42 -31.39 10.86
C ASP A 2 -11.90 -31.30 11.15
N PHE A 3 -11.52 -31.07 12.41
CA PHE A 3 -10.10 -30.94 12.76
C PHE A 3 -9.32 -32.25 12.55
N GLY A 4 -9.95 -33.40 12.72
CA GLY A 4 -9.31 -34.70 12.54
C GLY A 4 -8.88 -34.94 11.10
N GLU A 5 -9.78 -34.63 10.15
CA GLU A 5 -9.52 -34.69 8.71
C GLU A 5 -8.43 -33.67 8.29
N ALA A 6 -8.49 -32.46 8.84
CA ALA A 6 -7.48 -31.43 8.57
C ALA A 6 -6.09 -31.84 9.09
N LEU A 7 -6.04 -32.41 10.29
CA LEU A 7 -4.81 -32.90 10.89
C LEU A 7 -4.21 -34.05 10.09
N GLU A 8 -5.02 -35.00 9.63
CA GLU A 8 -4.56 -36.12 8.79
C GLU A 8 -4.00 -35.63 7.44
N ARG A 9 -4.65 -34.63 6.82
CA ARG A 9 -4.19 -34.02 5.57
C ARG A 9 -2.83 -33.33 5.74
N VAL A 10 -2.66 -32.57 6.82
CA VAL A 10 -1.38 -31.92 7.13
C VAL A 10 -0.32 -32.96 7.49
N ASP A 11 -0.66 -34.01 8.23
CA ASP A 11 0.28 -35.07 8.58
C ASP A 11 0.79 -35.79 7.33
N LYS A 12 -0.06 -36.05 6.33
CA LYS A 12 0.37 -36.59 5.02
C LYS A 12 1.34 -35.66 4.29
N ILE A 13 1.11 -34.35 4.31
CA ILE A 13 2.02 -33.36 3.71
C ILE A 13 3.38 -33.39 4.40
N VAL A 14 3.39 -33.34 5.73
CA VAL A 14 4.61 -33.39 6.55
C VAL A 14 5.36 -34.72 6.34
N LEU A 15 4.65 -35.85 6.27
CA LEU A 15 5.23 -37.17 6.01
C LEU A 15 5.91 -37.24 4.63
N SER A 16 5.26 -36.69 3.60
CA SER A 16 5.79 -36.71 2.23
C SER A 16 7.02 -35.83 2.02
N HIS A 17 7.12 -34.69 2.72
CA HIS A 17 8.19 -33.71 2.53
C HIS A 17 9.33 -33.85 3.54
N LEU A 18 9.03 -34.29 4.77
CA LEU A 18 10.01 -34.38 5.86
C LEU A 18 10.28 -35.83 6.31
N GLY A 19 9.58 -36.83 5.76
CA GLY A 19 9.78 -38.24 6.11
C GLY A 19 9.40 -38.59 7.55
N ARG A 20 8.61 -37.74 8.21
CA ARG A 20 8.16 -37.89 9.60
C ARG A 20 6.73 -37.38 9.76
N SER A 21 6.01 -37.83 10.77
CA SER A 21 4.74 -37.22 11.17
C SER A 21 4.94 -35.92 11.97
N LEU A 22 3.84 -35.19 12.15
CA LEU A 22 3.69 -34.04 13.03
C LEU A 22 4.07 -34.41 14.46
N ARG A 23 4.87 -33.56 15.11
CA ARG A 23 5.23 -33.71 16.53
C ARG A 23 4.12 -33.12 17.40
N SER A 24 4.03 -33.56 18.66
CA SER A 24 3.04 -33.06 19.62
C SER A 24 2.98 -31.53 19.78
N PRO A 25 4.09 -30.75 19.77
CA PRO A 25 4.02 -29.29 19.78
C PRO A 25 3.44 -28.70 18.47
N GLU A 26 3.69 -29.35 17.33
CA GLU A 26 3.16 -28.93 16.03
C GLU A 26 1.64 -29.18 15.99
N GLN A 27 1.18 -30.35 16.45
CA GLN A 27 -0.24 -30.70 16.56
C GLN A 27 -1.00 -29.73 17.49
N ALA A 28 -0.43 -29.40 18.66
CA ALA A 28 -1.04 -28.45 19.60
C ALA A 28 -1.18 -27.03 19.00
N ILE A 29 -0.21 -26.60 18.20
CA ILE A 29 -0.29 -25.31 17.49
C ILE A 29 -1.38 -25.34 16.41
N LEU A 30 -1.49 -26.44 15.66
CA LEU A 30 -2.53 -26.59 14.62
C LEU A 30 -3.93 -26.66 15.22
N GLU A 31 -4.12 -27.38 16.33
CA GLU A 31 -5.38 -27.46 17.06
C GLU A 31 -5.78 -26.10 17.63
N GLY A 32 -4.83 -25.42 18.27
CA GLY A 32 -5.03 -24.07 18.77
C GLY A 32 -5.35 -23.05 17.67
N ALA A 33 -4.70 -23.16 16.51
CA ALA A 33 -5.01 -22.35 15.33
C ALA A 33 -6.42 -22.66 14.80
N TRP A 34 -6.83 -23.93 14.78
CA TRP A 34 -8.16 -24.36 14.33
C TRP A 34 -9.29 -23.83 15.24
N GLN A 35 -9.03 -23.76 16.54
CA GLN A 35 -9.97 -23.28 17.55
C GLN A 35 -9.88 -21.74 17.78
N GLY A 36 -8.96 -21.05 17.12
CA GLY A 36 -8.78 -19.59 17.26
C GLY A 36 -8.14 -19.15 18.59
N LEU A 37 -7.44 -20.05 19.29
CA LEU A 37 -6.82 -19.78 20.60
C LEU A 37 -5.54 -18.95 20.49
N THR A 38 -5.20 -18.13 21.49
CA THR A 38 -3.91 -17.42 21.56
C THR A 38 -2.74 -18.37 21.91
N TYR A 39 -1.48 -17.95 21.72
CA TYR A 39 -0.36 -18.83 22.11
C TYR A 39 -0.29 -19.05 23.62
N GLU A 40 -0.74 -18.08 24.41
CA GLU A 40 -0.88 -18.17 25.85
C GLU A 40 -1.94 -19.20 26.24
N GLN A 41 -3.06 -19.24 25.52
CA GLN A 41 -4.14 -20.21 25.75
C GLN A 41 -3.71 -21.63 25.36
N ILE A 42 -2.99 -21.80 24.25
CA ILE A 42 -2.44 -23.11 23.84
C ILE A 42 -1.43 -23.61 24.86
N ALA A 43 -0.57 -22.73 25.36
CA ALA A 43 0.39 -23.05 26.42
C ALA A 43 -0.30 -23.42 27.74
N ALA A 44 -1.43 -22.79 28.07
CA ALA A 44 -2.20 -23.10 29.28
C ALA A 44 -2.87 -24.49 29.25
N THR A 45 -3.12 -25.02 28.06
CA THR A 45 -3.75 -26.34 27.85
C THR A 45 -2.77 -27.41 27.33
N SER A 46 -1.47 -27.14 27.32
CA SER A 46 -0.43 -28.07 26.88
C SER A 46 0.78 -28.08 27.81
N ASP A 47 1.69 -29.03 27.64
CA ASP A 47 2.93 -29.13 28.43
C ASP A 47 4.03 -28.15 27.96
N TYR A 48 3.70 -27.14 27.16
CA TYR A 48 4.66 -26.27 26.48
C TYR A 48 4.55 -24.81 26.94
N SER A 49 5.69 -24.14 27.09
CA SER A 49 5.70 -22.70 27.39
C SER A 49 5.29 -21.85 26.18
N THR A 50 4.63 -20.71 26.43
CA THR A 50 4.25 -19.74 25.39
C THR A 50 5.43 -19.33 24.52
N ASN A 51 6.60 -19.06 25.14
CA ASN A 51 7.81 -18.67 24.41
C ASN A 51 8.30 -19.76 23.46
N TYR A 52 8.28 -21.03 23.89
CA TYR A 52 8.70 -22.16 23.06
C TYR A 52 7.77 -22.35 21.85
N LEU A 53 6.45 -22.29 22.07
CA LEU A 53 5.48 -22.41 20.98
C LEU A 53 5.60 -21.23 19.99
N MET A 54 5.66 -20.00 20.50
CA MET A 54 5.61 -18.78 19.69
C MET A 54 6.92 -18.50 18.95
N ARG A 55 8.09 -18.73 19.57
CA ARG A 55 9.38 -18.34 18.98
C ARG A 55 10.11 -19.47 18.28
N ASP A 56 9.94 -20.72 18.72
CA ASP A 56 10.73 -21.84 18.19
C ASP A 56 9.96 -22.73 17.23
N VAL A 57 8.73 -23.10 17.59
CA VAL A 57 7.95 -24.11 16.86
C VAL A 57 7.07 -23.48 15.79
N ALA A 58 6.23 -22.50 16.16
CA ALA A 58 5.24 -21.93 15.25
C ALA A 58 5.83 -21.28 13.98
N PRO A 59 6.88 -20.44 14.04
CA PRO A 59 7.40 -19.79 12.84
C PRO A 59 7.93 -20.79 11.81
N LYS A 60 8.55 -21.88 12.29
CA LYS A 60 9.09 -22.94 11.42
C LYS A 60 7.97 -23.78 10.81
N LEU A 61 6.95 -24.10 11.59
CA LEU A 61 5.78 -24.84 11.14
C LEU A 61 5.01 -24.06 10.06
N TRP A 62 4.72 -22.79 10.31
CA TRP A 62 3.99 -21.94 9.37
C TRP A 62 4.76 -21.71 8.08
N LYS A 63 6.07 -21.43 8.18
CA LYS A 63 6.93 -21.32 7.00
C LYS A 63 6.91 -22.61 6.17
N PHE A 64 7.09 -23.76 6.82
CA PHE A 64 7.07 -25.05 6.14
C PHE A 64 5.72 -25.31 5.44
N LEU A 65 4.60 -25.09 6.14
CA LEU A 65 3.28 -25.29 5.55
C LEU A 65 3.03 -24.32 4.40
N SER A 66 3.54 -23.09 4.50
CA SER A 66 3.44 -22.11 3.41
C SER A 66 4.20 -22.56 2.18
N ASP A 67 5.42 -23.07 2.37
CA ASP A 67 6.27 -23.57 1.29
C ASP A 67 5.66 -24.84 0.66
N ALA A 68 5.10 -25.75 1.47
CA ALA A 68 4.55 -27.01 1.01
C ALA A 68 3.17 -26.88 0.33
N LEU A 69 2.35 -25.91 0.76
CA LEU A 69 1.03 -25.64 0.18
C LEU A 69 1.06 -24.57 -0.92
N GLY A 70 2.21 -23.93 -1.15
CA GLY A 70 2.37 -22.87 -2.15
C GLY A 70 1.59 -21.59 -1.85
N THR A 71 1.04 -21.44 -0.64
CA THR A 71 0.19 -20.32 -0.21
C THR A 71 0.60 -19.89 1.20
N SER A 72 0.50 -18.61 1.54
CA SER A 72 0.88 -18.13 2.88
C SER A 72 -0.04 -18.70 3.96
N VAL A 73 0.50 -19.58 4.82
CA VAL A 73 -0.23 -20.23 5.91
C VAL A 73 0.33 -19.76 7.25
N GLY A 74 -0.54 -19.18 8.06
CA GLY A 74 -0.29 -18.76 9.42
C GLY A 74 -1.45 -19.13 10.34
N LYS A 75 -1.28 -18.84 11.62
CA LYS A 75 -2.25 -19.23 12.66
C LYS A 75 -3.68 -18.72 12.41
N THR A 76 -3.82 -17.54 11.83
CA THR A 76 -5.13 -16.88 11.62
C THR A 76 -5.84 -17.35 10.36
N ASN A 77 -5.13 -17.95 9.39
CA ASN A 77 -5.71 -18.40 8.13
C ASN A 77 -5.58 -19.92 7.91
N PHE A 78 -4.86 -20.65 8.77
CA PHE A 78 -4.66 -22.11 8.66
C PHE A 78 -5.98 -22.87 8.45
N ARG A 79 -6.99 -22.55 9.26
CA ARG A 79 -8.33 -23.14 9.14
C ARG A 79 -8.99 -22.81 7.80
N SER A 80 -8.82 -21.59 7.31
CA SER A 80 -9.35 -21.12 6.03
C SER A 80 -8.63 -21.71 4.82
N VAL A 81 -7.32 -21.98 4.94
CA VAL A 81 -6.52 -22.57 3.86
C VAL A 81 -6.84 -24.06 3.68
N LEU A 82 -7.17 -24.77 4.77
CA LEU A 82 -7.49 -26.20 4.73
C LEU A 82 -9.00 -26.48 4.64
N GLY A 83 -9.83 -25.64 5.24
CA GLY A 83 -11.26 -25.61 5.03
C GLY A 83 -11.57 -24.66 3.88
N SER A 84 -11.56 -25.17 2.64
CA SER A 84 -11.98 -24.39 1.48
C SER A 84 -13.44 -23.92 1.54
N GLU A 85 -14.24 -24.43 2.49
CA GLU A 85 -15.64 -24.08 2.69
C GLU A 85 -15.90 -23.63 4.13
N ILE A 86 -16.54 -22.48 4.28
CA ILE A 86 -17.05 -22.01 5.58
C ILE A 86 -18.50 -22.49 5.74
N PRO A 87 -18.82 -23.30 6.78
CA PRO A 87 -20.19 -23.72 7.04
C PRO A 87 -21.13 -22.52 7.22
N LEU A 88 -22.34 -22.60 6.65
CA LEU A 88 -23.34 -21.53 6.75
C LEU A 88 -23.71 -21.19 8.21
N SER A 89 -23.62 -22.15 9.12
CA SER A 89 -23.82 -21.96 10.56
C SER A 89 -22.81 -20.99 11.19
N GLU A 90 -21.58 -20.92 10.67
CA GLU A 90 -20.55 -19.98 11.15
C GLU A 90 -20.71 -18.60 10.54
N LEU A 91 -21.20 -18.50 9.30
CA LEU A 91 -21.50 -17.23 8.61
C LEU A 91 -22.76 -16.55 9.15
N THR A 92 -23.68 -17.32 9.75
CA THR A 92 -24.95 -16.83 10.33
C THR A 92 -24.88 -16.59 11.84
N ALA A 93 -23.81 -17.03 12.51
CA ALA A 93 -23.49 -16.57 13.86
C ALA A 93 -23.31 -15.04 13.81
N ALA A 94 -23.87 -14.32 14.79
CA ALA A 94 -23.86 -12.85 14.81
C ALA A 94 -22.45 -12.33 14.55
N VAL A 95 -22.22 -11.71 13.38
CA VAL A 95 -20.93 -11.10 13.03
C VAL A 95 -20.65 -10.05 14.09
N PRO A 96 -19.66 -10.24 14.98
CA PRO A 96 -19.35 -9.25 16.00
C PRO A 96 -18.68 -8.08 15.29
N GLY A 97 -19.47 -7.09 14.92
CA GLY A 97 -19.00 -5.77 14.52
C GLY A 97 -19.64 -4.75 15.46
N PRO A 98 -18.95 -3.63 15.76
CA PRO A 98 -19.57 -2.53 16.50
C PRO A 98 -20.87 -2.12 15.79
N ALA A 99 -21.91 -1.76 16.56
CA ALA A 99 -23.25 -1.47 16.03
C ALA A 99 -23.25 -0.45 14.87
N GLY A 100 -22.25 0.43 14.81
CA GLY A 100 -22.02 1.39 13.72
C GLY A 100 -21.68 0.76 12.37
N GLU A 101 -20.85 -0.29 12.31
CA GLU A 101 -20.51 -0.98 11.05
C GLU A 101 -21.72 -1.76 10.49
N ALA A 102 -22.64 -2.21 11.36
CA ALA A 102 -23.87 -2.88 10.96
C ALA A 102 -24.86 -1.97 10.25
N ALA A 103 -25.08 -0.77 10.80
CA ALA A 103 -25.91 0.25 10.18
C ALA A 103 -25.21 0.90 8.96
N GLY A 104 -23.88 0.91 8.95
CA GLY A 104 -23.09 1.67 7.97
C GLY A 104 -23.17 1.21 6.53
N TYR A 105 -23.56 -0.04 6.27
CA TYR A 105 -23.70 -0.58 4.91
C TYR A 105 -25.16 -0.80 4.49
N ALA A 106 -26.12 -0.11 5.12
CA ALA A 106 -27.53 -0.34 4.85
C ALA A 106 -27.92 -0.04 3.39
N GLU A 107 -27.36 1.01 2.80
CA GLU A 107 -27.63 1.42 1.40
C GLU A 107 -27.01 0.42 0.41
N GLU A 108 -25.76 0.03 0.65
CA GLU A 108 -25.05 -0.98 -0.14
C GLU A 108 -25.79 -2.33 -0.05
N LEU A 109 -26.16 -2.78 1.15
CA LEU A 109 -26.94 -4.01 1.33
C LEU A 109 -28.26 -3.97 0.57
N ALA A 110 -29.02 -2.88 0.66
CA ALA A 110 -30.28 -2.73 -0.06
C ALA A 110 -30.06 -2.81 -1.58
N THR A 111 -28.99 -2.19 -2.09
CA THR A 111 -28.61 -2.24 -3.50
C THR A 111 -28.26 -3.66 -3.95
N LEU A 112 -27.44 -4.37 -3.17
CA LEU A 112 -27.01 -5.74 -3.46
C LEU A 112 -28.20 -6.71 -3.43
N GLU A 113 -29.08 -6.59 -2.44
CA GLU A 113 -30.33 -7.36 -2.36
C GLU A 113 -31.21 -7.14 -3.57
N GLN A 114 -31.39 -5.88 -3.97
CA GLN A 114 -32.17 -5.52 -5.16
C GLN A 114 -31.59 -6.17 -6.42
N TRP A 115 -30.27 -6.13 -6.61
CA TRP A 115 -29.64 -6.75 -7.78
C TRP A 115 -29.82 -8.27 -7.80
N ILE A 116 -29.71 -8.94 -6.65
CA ILE A 116 -29.97 -10.38 -6.55
C ILE A 116 -31.43 -10.71 -6.88
N GLN A 117 -32.38 -9.92 -6.37
CA GLN A 117 -33.81 -10.06 -6.72
C GLN A 117 -34.06 -9.88 -8.22
N GLN A 118 -33.28 -9.02 -8.88
CA GLN A 118 -33.28 -8.80 -10.33
C GLN A 118 -32.51 -9.88 -11.12
N ARG A 119 -32.24 -11.04 -10.52
CA ARG A 119 -31.54 -12.19 -11.13
C ARG A 119 -30.10 -11.86 -11.56
N CYS A 120 -29.40 -11.03 -10.80
CA CYS A 120 -27.96 -10.82 -10.98
C CYS A 120 -27.22 -12.16 -10.92
N ARG A 121 -26.40 -12.45 -11.93
CA ARG A 121 -25.67 -13.71 -12.08
C ARG A 121 -24.25 -13.60 -11.56
N LEU A 122 -23.61 -12.48 -11.87
CA LEU A 122 -22.26 -12.17 -11.42
C LEU A 122 -22.28 -10.83 -10.70
N LEU A 123 -21.83 -10.84 -9.45
CA LEU A 123 -21.77 -9.68 -8.59
C LEU A 123 -20.35 -9.55 -8.05
N SER A 124 -19.74 -8.39 -8.17
CA SER A 124 -18.45 -8.10 -7.52
C SER A 124 -18.58 -6.95 -6.53
N ILE A 125 -17.98 -7.10 -5.36
CA ILE A 125 -17.81 -6.07 -4.33
C ILE A 125 -16.32 -5.82 -4.20
N TYR A 126 -15.85 -4.67 -4.67
CA TYR A 126 -14.42 -4.40 -4.75
C TYR A 126 -14.06 -3.06 -4.09
N GLY A 127 -12.79 -2.91 -3.75
CA GLY A 127 -12.27 -1.71 -3.09
C GLY A 127 -11.10 -2.03 -2.18
N LEU A 128 -10.56 -1.02 -1.50
CA LEU A 128 -9.36 -1.16 -0.67
C LEU A 128 -9.52 -2.19 0.46
N SER A 129 -8.39 -2.69 0.95
CA SER A 129 -8.36 -3.57 2.11
C SER A 129 -8.94 -2.89 3.34
N GLY A 130 -9.62 -3.66 4.19
CA GLY A 130 -10.24 -3.14 5.42
C GLY A 130 -11.57 -2.40 5.25
N MET A 131 -12.04 -2.18 4.00
CA MET A 131 -13.30 -1.48 3.71
C MET A 131 -14.57 -2.22 4.14
N GLY A 132 -14.46 -3.48 4.60
CA GLY A 132 -15.59 -4.30 5.05
C GLY A 132 -16.29 -5.11 3.95
N LYS A 133 -15.63 -5.38 2.83
CA LYS A 133 -16.19 -6.19 1.71
C LYS A 133 -16.68 -7.56 2.17
N THR A 134 -15.87 -8.28 2.93
CA THR A 134 -16.21 -9.59 3.51
C THR A 134 -17.39 -9.50 4.48
N VAL A 135 -17.42 -8.47 5.34
CA VAL A 135 -18.55 -8.23 6.27
C VAL A 135 -19.83 -7.94 5.51
N LEU A 136 -19.75 -7.15 4.43
CA LEU A 136 -20.87 -6.84 3.55
C LEU A 136 -21.40 -8.10 2.86
N ALA A 137 -20.51 -8.93 2.30
CA ALA A 137 -20.88 -10.19 1.66
C ALA A 137 -21.49 -11.19 2.66
N GLN A 138 -20.97 -11.30 3.89
CA GLN A 138 -21.55 -12.13 4.94
C GLN A 138 -22.99 -11.72 5.26
N ARG A 139 -23.24 -10.41 5.45
CA ARG A 139 -24.59 -9.90 5.71
C ARG A 139 -25.53 -10.07 4.54
N LEU A 140 -25.03 -9.91 3.31
CA LEU A 140 -25.79 -10.17 2.10
C LEU A 140 -26.28 -11.63 2.10
N VAL A 141 -25.38 -12.60 2.33
CA VAL A 141 -25.71 -14.02 2.40
C VAL A 141 -26.77 -14.29 3.45
N GLN A 142 -26.65 -13.70 4.65
CA GLN A 142 -27.67 -13.87 5.71
C GLN A 142 -29.06 -13.44 5.25
N ARG A 143 -29.18 -12.37 4.45
CA ARG A 143 -30.46 -11.82 4.00
C ARG A 143 -31.06 -12.52 2.78
N VAL A 144 -30.22 -13.02 1.87
CA VAL A 144 -30.69 -13.59 0.59
C VAL A 144 -30.59 -15.10 0.50
N SER A 145 -29.96 -15.77 1.47
CA SER A 145 -29.76 -17.23 1.48
C SER A 145 -31.04 -18.04 1.22
N ALA A 146 -32.18 -17.61 1.77
CA ALA A 146 -33.47 -18.29 1.59
C ALA A 146 -33.98 -18.30 0.13
N GLN A 147 -33.40 -17.49 -0.77
CA GLN A 147 -33.75 -17.45 -2.19
C GLN A 147 -33.04 -18.54 -3.02
N PHE A 148 -32.07 -19.24 -2.42
CA PHE A 148 -31.22 -20.22 -3.09
C PHE A 148 -31.38 -21.60 -2.43
N GLU A 149 -31.22 -22.65 -3.22
CA GLU A 149 -31.26 -24.04 -2.74
C GLU A 149 -30.01 -24.37 -1.91
N GLN A 150 -28.87 -23.79 -2.28
CA GLN A 150 -27.59 -24.03 -1.62
C GLN A 150 -26.74 -22.77 -1.62
N VAL A 151 -26.05 -22.53 -0.50
CA VAL A 151 -25.08 -21.45 -0.34
C VAL A 151 -23.70 -22.07 -0.13
N ILE A 152 -22.71 -21.61 -0.89
CA ILE A 152 -21.32 -22.07 -0.79
C ILE A 152 -20.43 -20.85 -0.61
N TRP A 153 -19.59 -20.85 0.44
CA TRP A 153 -18.64 -19.78 0.70
C TRP A 153 -17.21 -20.31 0.62
N TYR A 154 -16.43 -19.77 -0.31
CA TYR A 154 -15.01 -20.00 -0.42
C TYR A 154 -14.24 -18.80 0.11
N ALA A 155 -13.41 -19.02 1.12
CA ALA A 155 -12.51 -18.00 1.65
C ALA A 155 -11.34 -17.67 0.71
N SER A 156 -11.06 -18.58 -0.23
CA SER A 156 -10.19 -18.36 -1.38
C SER A 156 -10.75 -19.17 -2.55
N VAL A 157 -10.64 -18.63 -3.76
CA VAL A 157 -11.16 -19.28 -4.98
C VAL A 157 -10.53 -20.67 -5.16
N PRO A 158 -11.33 -21.74 -5.33
CA PRO A 158 -10.79 -23.08 -5.54
C PRO A 158 -10.31 -23.27 -6.99
N PRO A 159 -9.38 -24.20 -7.27
CA PRO A 159 -9.13 -24.67 -8.63
C PRO A 159 -10.43 -25.16 -9.29
N LEU A 160 -10.57 -24.95 -10.61
CA LEU A 160 -11.81 -25.26 -11.34
C LEU A 160 -12.27 -26.72 -11.18
N GLN A 161 -11.33 -27.66 -11.11
CA GLN A 161 -11.63 -29.08 -10.91
C GLN A 161 -12.34 -29.33 -9.58
N GLN A 162 -11.86 -28.70 -8.49
CA GLN A 162 -12.49 -28.80 -7.18
C GLN A 162 -13.89 -28.18 -7.19
N LEU A 163 -14.07 -27.06 -7.91
CA LEU A 163 -15.40 -26.45 -8.06
C LEU A 163 -16.39 -27.38 -8.79
N VAL A 164 -15.94 -28.08 -9.84
CA VAL A 164 -16.75 -29.08 -10.55
C VAL A 164 -17.13 -30.22 -9.62
N GLU A 165 -16.18 -30.76 -8.87
CA GLU A 165 -16.41 -31.87 -7.94
C GLU A 165 -17.47 -31.52 -6.90
N GLN A 166 -17.38 -30.31 -6.34
CA GLN A 166 -18.34 -29.82 -5.35
C GLN A 166 -19.74 -29.60 -5.94
N LEU A 167 -19.85 -28.99 -7.12
CA LEU A 167 -21.16 -28.69 -7.71
C LEU A 167 -21.87 -29.91 -8.30
N THR A 168 -21.11 -30.92 -8.72
CA THR A 168 -21.66 -32.12 -9.36
C THR A 168 -21.76 -33.32 -8.41
N ASN A 169 -21.07 -33.28 -7.25
CA ASN A 169 -20.85 -34.44 -6.37
C ASN A 169 -20.29 -35.66 -7.12
N GLN A 170 -19.49 -35.43 -8.15
CA GLN A 170 -18.81 -36.46 -8.94
C GLN A 170 -17.32 -36.11 -9.03
N PRO A 171 -16.41 -37.10 -8.89
CA PRO A 171 -14.99 -36.83 -9.13
C PRO A 171 -14.82 -36.30 -10.54
N ALA A 172 -14.09 -35.20 -10.71
CA ALA A 172 -13.75 -34.71 -12.04
C ALA A 172 -12.85 -35.79 -12.66
N SER A 173 -13.38 -36.59 -13.59
CA SER A 173 -12.66 -37.73 -14.16
C SER A 173 -11.22 -37.34 -14.54
N GLU A 174 -10.22 -37.98 -13.93
CA GLU A 174 -8.79 -37.78 -14.22
C GLU A 174 -8.44 -38.08 -15.70
N SER A 175 -9.36 -38.68 -16.46
CA SER A 175 -9.22 -38.90 -17.89
C SER A 175 -9.55 -37.64 -18.70
N ALA A 176 -8.53 -36.84 -19.03
CA ALA A 176 -8.48 -35.95 -20.19
C ALA A 176 -9.67 -34.99 -20.43
N ALA A 177 -10.45 -34.62 -19.40
CA ALA A 177 -11.48 -33.61 -19.55
C ALA A 177 -10.80 -32.28 -19.90
N SER A 178 -11.13 -31.75 -21.07
CA SER A 178 -10.65 -30.46 -21.53
C SER A 178 -11.14 -29.35 -20.59
N GLN A 179 -10.38 -28.24 -20.49
CA GLN A 179 -10.78 -27.09 -19.68
C GLN A 179 -12.18 -26.56 -20.05
N SER A 180 -12.58 -26.69 -21.34
CA SER A 180 -13.93 -26.33 -21.80
C SER A 180 -15.01 -27.22 -21.19
N GLU A 181 -14.78 -28.53 -21.08
CA GLU A 181 -15.76 -29.46 -20.51
C GLU A 181 -15.97 -29.21 -19.01
N LEU A 182 -14.90 -28.86 -18.29
CA LEU A 182 -14.99 -28.46 -16.88
C LEU A 182 -15.84 -27.18 -16.71
N GLN A 183 -15.57 -26.15 -17.53
CA GLN A 183 -16.34 -24.91 -17.53
C GLN A 183 -17.82 -25.14 -17.89
N ASP A 184 -18.10 -26.01 -18.87
CA ASP A 184 -19.46 -26.38 -19.24
C ASP A 184 -20.18 -27.15 -18.14
N SER A 185 -19.46 -28.01 -17.41
CA SER A 185 -20.00 -28.76 -16.27
C SER A 185 -20.44 -27.81 -15.15
N VAL A 186 -19.61 -26.80 -14.81
CA VAL A 186 -19.99 -25.77 -13.83
C VAL A 186 -21.23 -25.00 -14.31
N ALA A 187 -21.23 -24.49 -15.54
CA ALA A 187 -22.36 -23.74 -16.07
C ALA A 187 -23.66 -24.58 -16.09
N THR A 188 -23.56 -25.86 -16.42
CA THR A 188 -24.69 -26.80 -16.42
C THR A 188 -25.21 -27.02 -15.00
N ALA A 189 -24.33 -27.30 -14.03
CA ALA A 189 -24.72 -27.47 -12.64
C ALA A 189 -25.46 -26.23 -12.08
N LEU A 190 -24.95 -25.03 -12.38
CA LEU A 190 -25.56 -23.76 -11.93
C LEU A 190 -26.90 -23.44 -12.59
N SER A 191 -27.19 -24.05 -13.74
CA SER A 191 -28.49 -23.97 -14.41
C SER A 191 -29.53 -24.96 -13.89
N GLN A 192 -29.10 -26.06 -13.28
CA GLN A 192 -29.98 -27.11 -12.76
C GLN A 192 -30.50 -26.80 -11.36
N ARG A 193 -29.71 -26.12 -10.54
CA ARG A 193 -30.08 -25.71 -9.17
C ARG A 193 -29.73 -24.25 -8.93
N ALA A 194 -30.43 -23.60 -8.01
CA ALA A 194 -30.14 -22.23 -7.60
C ALA A 194 -29.06 -22.20 -6.51
N TYR A 195 -27.82 -21.86 -6.88
CA TYR A 195 -26.71 -21.67 -5.95
C TYR A 195 -26.43 -20.19 -5.67
N LEU A 196 -26.11 -19.86 -4.43
CA LEU A 196 -25.39 -18.64 -4.07
C LEU A 196 -23.94 -19.01 -3.74
N ILE A 197 -23.00 -18.62 -4.60
CA ILE A 197 -21.58 -18.91 -4.40
C ILE A 197 -20.88 -17.61 -4.04
N VAL A 198 -20.06 -17.62 -3.00
CA VAL A 198 -19.20 -16.49 -2.63
C VAL A 198 -17.74 -16.88 -2.79
N PHE A 199 -17.00 -16.09 -3.57
CA PHE A 199 -15.55 -16.12 -3.62
C PHE A 199 -15.02 -14.88 -2.89
N ASP A 200 -14.45 -15.08 -1.71
CA ASP A 200 -13.80 -14.02 -0.95
C ASP A 200 -12.34 -13.86 -1.40
N ALA A 201 -11.85 -12.62 -1.46
CA ALA A 201 -10.47 -12.27 -1.81
C ALA A 201 -10.00 -12.79 -3.19
N VAL A 202 -10.74 -12.46 -4.25
CA VAL A 202 -10.48 -12.89 -5.64
C VAL A 202 -9.14 -12.38 -6.21
N GLU A 203 -8.51 -11.38 -5.59
CA GLU A 203 -7.13 -11.00 -5.92
C GLU A 203 -6.14 -12.18 -5.82
N SER A 204 -6.46 -13.23 -5.04
CA SER A 204 -5.60 -14.40 -4.87
C SER A 204 -5.38 -15.22 -6.14
N ILE A 205 -6.28 -15.11 -7.14
CA ILE A 205 -6.16 -15.82 -8.43
C ILE A 205 -5.55 -14.97 -9.54
N LEU A 206 -5.31 -13.70 -9.26
CA LEU A 206 -4.71 -12.74 -10.19
C LEU A 206 -3.19 -12.70 -9.98
N GLN A 207 -2.45 -12.34 -11.03
CA GLN A 207 -1.00 -12.17 -11.00
C GLN A 207 -0.67 -10.80 -10.41
N PRO A 208 0.06 -10.73 -9.29
CA PRO A 208 0.53 -9.46 -8.76
C PRO A 208 1.32 -8.69 -9.81
N GLY A 209 0.90 -7.45 -10.08
CA GLY A 209 1.57 -6.53 -10.99
C GLY A 209 1.43 -6.81 -12.47
N LYS A 210 0.51 -7.70 -12.85
CA LYS A 210 0.06 -7.86 -14.23
C LYS A 210 -1.46 -7.83 -14.25
N GLU A 211 -1.99 -6.62 -14.40
CA GLU A 211 -3.43 -6.37 -14.34
C GLU A 211 -4.24 -7.35 -15.18
N GLY A 212 -5.28 -7.87 -14.55
CA GLY A 212 -6.24 -8.72 -15.22
C GLY A 212 -5.70 -10.07 -15.70
N ARG A 213 -4.45 -10.40 -15.40
CA ARG A 213 -3.88 -11.71 -15.75
C ARG A 213 -4.08 -12.66 -14.59
N TYR A 214 -4.66 -13.81 -14.87
CA TYR A 214 -4.79 -14.90 -13.92
C TYR A 214 -3.46 -15.60 -13.71
N GLN A 215 -3.23 -16.12 -12.51
CA GLN A 215 -2.17 -17.10 -12.29
C GLN A 215 -2.41 -18.34 -13.16
N ALA A 216 -1.33 -19.07 -13.48
CA ALA A 216 -1.38 -20.13 -14.50
C ALA A 216 -2.45 -21.20 -14.22
N GLU A 217 -2.65 -21.56 -12.96
CA GLU A 217 -3.63 -22.55 -12.51
C GLU A 217 -5.09 -22.06 -12.57
N TYR A 218 -5.32 -20.75 -12.59
CA TYR A 218 -6.63 -20.11 -12.66
C TYR A 218 -6.95 -19.49 -14.03
N ALA A 219 -6.11 -19.68 -15.05
CA ALA A 219 -6.33 -19.12 -16.39
C ALA A 219 -7.68 -19.54 -17.02
N ASN A 220 -8.23 -20.68 -16.58
CA ASN A 220 -9.54 -21.20 -16.97
C ASN A 220 -10.72 -20.40 -16.40
N TYR A 221 -10.54 -19.59 -15.36
CA TYR A 221 -11.60 -18.77 -14.78
C TYR A 221 -12.06 -17.65 -15.69
N ALA A 222 -11.19 -17.10 -16.54
CA ALA A 222 -11.55 -16.10 -17.54
C ALA A 222 -12.75 -16.57 -18.39
N GLN A 223 -12.61 -17.73 -19.02
CA GLN A 223 -13.68 -18.25 -19.87
C GLN A 223 -14.90 -18.74 -19.07
N LEU A 224 -14.71 -19.20 -17.83
CA LEU A 224 -15.81 -19.53 -16.93
C LEU A 224 -16.67 -18.29 -16.63
N LEU A 225 -16.07 -17.18 -16.19
CA LEU A 225 -16.79 -15.96 -15.84
C LEU A 225 -17.59 -15.42 -17.04
N LEU A 226 -17.01 -15.43 -18.25
CA LEU A 226 -17.75 -15.07 -19.47
C LEU A 226 -18.99 -15.95 -19.67
N ARG A 227 -18.83 -17.27 -19.54
CA ARG A 227 -19.94 -18.22 -19.71
C ARG A 227 -21.04 -18.02 -18.66
N LEU A 228 -20.69 -17.77 -17.40
CA LEU A 228 -21.65 -17.51 -16.34
C LEU A 228 -22.39 -16.19 -16.54
N GLY A 229 -21.71 -15.16 -17.03
CA GLY A 229 -22.38 -13.89 -17.37
C GLY A 229 -23.42 -14.06 -18.49
N GLU A 230 -23.07 -14.80 -19.54
CA GLU A 230 -23.88 -14.90 -20.76
C GLU A 230 -24.99 -15.96 -20.68
N ARG A 231 -24.72 -17.13 -20.10
CA ARG A 231 -25.68 -18.24 -20.09
C ARG A 231 -26.81 -18.03 -19.08
N PRO A 232 -28.05 -18.41 -19.43
CA PRO A 232 -29.17 -18.35 -18.50
C PRO A 232 -29.01 -19.37 -17.37
N HIS A 233 -29.00 -18.88 -16.13
CA HIS A 233 -29.06 -19.70 -14.93
C HIS A 233 -29.75 -18.94 -13.78
N GLN A 234 -30.11 -19.65 -12.73
CA GLN A 234 -30.78 -19.09 -11.53
C GLN A 234 -29.82 -18.84 -10.37
N SER A 235 -28.57 -19.30 -10.50
CA SER A 235 -27.51 -19.10 -9.52
C SER A 235 -26.95 -17.66 -9.53
N CYS A 236 -26.28 -17.27 -8.45
CA CYS A 236 -25.56 -16.01 -8.32
C CYS A 236 -24.15 -16.28 -7.77
N LEU A 237 -23.13 -15.75 -8.45
CA LEU A 237 -21.75 -15.73 -7.97
C LEU A 237 -21.41 -14.33 -7.46
N VAL A 238 -21.09 -14.24 -6.18
CA VAL A 238 -20.61 -13.04 -5.49
C VAL A 238 -19.11 -13.14 -5.33
N MET A 239 -18.39 -12.10 -5.72
CA MET A 239 -16.95 -11.98 -5.58
C MET A 239 -16.62 -10.80 -4.70
N THR A 240 -15.63 -10.93 -3.81
CA THR A 240 -15.03 -9.79 -3.12
C THR A 240 -13.57 -9.67 -3.52
N GLY A 241 -13.05 -8.44 -3.58
CA GLY A 241 -11.60 -8.30 -3.76
C GLY A 241 -11.07 -6.87 -3.85
N LEU A 242 -9.76 -6.74 -4.09
CA LEU A 242 -9.11 -5.46 -4.34
C LEU A 242 -9.41 -4.93 -5.75
N GLU A 243 -9.35 -5.81 -6.74
CA GLU A 243 -9.56 -5.50 -8.16
C GLU A 243 -10.55 -6.48 -8.80
N ASN A 244 -11.15 -6.07 -9.92
CA ASN A 244 -12.08 -6.92 -10.66
C ASN A 244 -11.34 -7.74 -11.72
N PRO A 245 -11.71 -9.02 -11.90
CA PRO A 245 -11.37 -9.76 -13.10
C PRO A 245 -11.81 -9.01 -14.38
N PRO A 246 -11.00 -9.01 -15.46
CA PRO A 246 -11.30 -8.23 -16.67
C PRO A 246 -12.63 -8.57 -17.31
N GLU A 247 -13.04 -9.83 -17.19
CA GLU A 247 -14.30 -10.32 -17.74
C GLU A 247 -15.51 -9.63 -17.11
N LEU A 248 -15.44 -9.34 -15.81
CA LEU A 248 -16.50 -8.57 -15.13
C LEU A 248 -16.59 -7.16 -15.67
N LEU A 249 -15.44 -6.48 -15.87
CA LEU A 249 -15.41 -5.12 -16.42
C LEU A 249 -15.97 -5.09 -17.84
N ARG A 250 -15.61 -6.07 -18.68
CA ARG A 250 -16.11 -6.21 -20.06
C ARG A 250 -17.61 -6.45 -20.14
N LEU A 251 -18.16 -7.20 -19.19
CA LEU A 251 -19.58 -7.53 -19.14
C LEU A 251 -20.40 -6.43 -18.44
N SER A 252 -19.83 -5.79 -17.43
CA SER A 252 -20.45 -4.69 -16.68
C SER A 252 -20.69 -3.51 -17.64
N GLY A 253 -21.96 -3.15 -17.83
CA GLY A 253 -22.38 -2.12 -18.79
C GLY A 253 -23.02 -2.66 -20.07
N ARG A 254 -22.72 -3.89 -20.47
CA ARG A 254 -23.39 -4.57 -21.60
C ARG A 254 -24.47 -5.54 -21.13
N ASN A 255 -24.22 -6.19 -20.00
CA ASN A 255 -25.10 -7.17 -19.41
C ASN A 255 -25.69 -6.64 -18.10
N PRO A 256 -27.01 -6.38 -18.02
CA PRO A 256 -27.63 -5.85 -16.81
C PRO A 256 -27.60 -6.85 -15.64
N LEU A 257 -27.32 -8.13 -15.90
CA LEU A 257 -27.22 -9.20 -14.91
C LEU A 257 -25.80 -9.38 -14.35
N VAL A 258 -24.86 -8.56 -14.80
CA VAL A 258 -23.49 -8.49 -14.26
C VAL A 258 -23.31 -7.13 -13.60
N LYS A 259 -23.05 -7.13 -12.29
CA LYS A 259 -22.98 -5.93 -11.47
C LYS A 259 -21.66 -5.85 -10.73
N THR A 260 -21.16 -4.64 -10.56
CA THR A 260 -19.97 -4.33 -9.76
C THR A 260 -20.31 -3.20 -8.80
N LEU A 261 -19.92 -3.34 -7.53
CA LEU A 261 -20.11 -2.36 -6.47
C LEU A 261 -18.73 -1.93 -5.93
N PRO A 262 -18.27 -0.70 -6.23
CA PRO A 262 -17.12 -0.12 -5.55
C PRO A 262 -17.51 0.26 -4.12
N LEU A 263 -16.79 -0.27 -3.13
CA LEU A 263 -16.99 0.03 -1.72
C LEU A 263 -16.06 1.17 -1.27
N LYS A 264 -16.63 2.34 -1.01
CA LYS A 264 -15.89 3.60 -0.76
C LYS A 264 -15.63 3.91 0.73
N GLY A 265 -15.91 2.96 1.62
CA GLY A 265 -15.80 3.16 3.07
C GLY A 265 -17.11 3.59 3.71
N LEU A 266 -17.12 3.74 5.04
CA LEU A 266 -18.30 4.11 5.81
C LEU A 266 -18.69 5.57 5.60
N SER A 267 -19.99 5.86 5.58
CA SER A 267 -20.49 7.23 5.68
C SER A 267 -20.01 7.91 6.96
N ALA A 268 -19.94 9.24 6.96
CA ALA A 268 -19.49 10.01 8.14
C ALA A 268 -20.28 9.66 9.41
N ALA A 269 -21.60 9.45 9.29
CA ALA A 269 -22.44 9.06 10.41
C ALA A 269 -22.12 7.66 10.94
N ALA A 270 -21.90 6.69 10.04
CA ALA A 270 -21.55 5.32 10.42
C ALA A 270 -20.14 5.23 11.00
N ALA A 271 -19.18 5.94 10.41
CA ALA A 271 -17.81 6.04 10.91
C ALA A 271 -17.77 6.71 12.29
N ALA A 272 -18.56 7.76 12.52
CA ALA A 272 -18.70 8.37 13.85
C ALA A 272 -19.23 7.38 14.89
N ALA A 273 -20.17 6.50 14.52
CA ALA A 273 -20.63 5.45 15.43
C ALA A 273 -19.55 4.41 15.76
N VAL A 274 -18.60 4.14 14.86
CA VAL A 274 -17.40 3.33 15.15
C VAL A 274 -16.50 4.04 16.15
N LEU A 275 -16.20 5.33 15.95
CA LEU A 275 -15.36 6.11 16.87
C LEU A 275 -15.98 6.25 18.27
N GLU A 276 -17.30 6.37 18.34
CA GLU A 276 -18.04 6.42 19.61
C GLU A 276 -17.91 5.09 20.37
N ALA A 277 -18.02 3.96 19.68
CA ALA A 277 -17.85 2.63 20.28
C ALA A 277 -16.44 2.43 20.85
N GLU A 278 -15.43 3.08 20.25
CA GLU A 278 -14.03 3.05 20.69
C GLU A 278 -13.73 4.05 21.84
N GLN A 279 -14.72 4.82 22.27
CA GLN A 279 -14.66 5.78 23.39
C GLN A 279 -13.63 6.91 23.18
N LEU A 280 -13.52 7.44 21.96
CA LEU A 280 -12.64 8.57 21.67
C LEU A 280 -13.22 9.91 22.17
N CYS A 281 -12.33 10.86 22.47
CA CYS A 281 -12.66 12.23 22.83
C CYS A 281 -12.74 13.13 21.57
N ASP A 282 -12.95 14.44 21.76
CA ASP A 282 -12.81 15.45 20.72
C ASP A 282 -13.72 15.27 19.48
N ARG A 283 -15.02 15.02 19.69
CA ARG A 283 -16.03 14.90 18.62
C ARG A 283 -15.91 15.95 17.49
N PRO A 284 -15.62 17.25 17.75
CA PRO A 284 -15.43 18.24 16.68
C PRO A 284 -14.32 17.89 15.65
N HIS A 285 -13.35 17.04 16.02
CA HIS A 285 -12.24 16.64 15.15
C HIS A 285 -12.49 15.30 14.42
N TRP A 286 -13.63 14.64 14.67
CA TRP A 286 -13.91 13.32 14.10
C TRP A 286 -14.08 13.36 12.59
N GLU A 287 -14.69 14.40 12.04
CA GLU A 287 -14.84 14.55 10.60
C GLU A 287 -13.48 14.57 9.90
N THR A 288 -12.50 15.27 10.47
CA THR A 288 -11.13 15.29 9.96
C THR A 288 -10.47 13.91 10.03
N LEU A 289 -10.64 13.19 11.14
CA LEU A 289 -10.10 11.83 11.29
C LEU A 289 -10.73 10.86 10.28
N ILE A 290 -12.05 10.89 10.16
CA ILE A 290 -12.82 10.06 9.22
C ILE A 290 -12.40 10.35 7.80
N HIS A 291 -12.26 11.63 7.43
CA HIS A 291 -11.79 12.04 6.11
C HIS A 291 -10.37 11.54 5.82
N SER A 292 -9.43 11.67 6.77
CA SER A 292 -8.05 11.17 6.62
C SER A 292 -7.98 9.67 6.36
N TYR A 293 -8.87 8.89 6.99
CA TYR A 293 -8.96 7.44 6.80
C TYR A 293 -10.03 7.01 5.79
N GLN A 294 -10.69 7.94 5.09
CA GLN A 294 -11.77 7.70 4.11
C GLN A 294 -12.90 6.79 4.63
N GLY A 295 -13.24 6.89 5.92
CA GLY A 295 -14.23 6.00 6.50
C GLY A 295 -13.84 4.51 6.49
N ASN A 296 -12.57 4.15 6.24
CA ASN A 296 -12.11 2.76 6.26
C ASN A 296 -12.25 2.18 7.67
N PRO A 297 -13.17 1.22 7.91
CA PRO A 297 -13.46 0.73 9.26
C PRO A 297 -12.24 0.12 9.96
N ALA A 298 -11.46 -0.69 9.26
CA ALA A 298 -10.28 -1.33 9.85
C ALA A 298 -9.21 -0.30 10.22
N ALA A 299 -8.93 0.66 9.34
CA ALA A 299 -7.97 1.73 9.62
C ALA A 299 -8.43 2.62 10.78
N LEU A 300 -9.72 2.97 10.83
CA LEU A 300 -10.31 3.73 11.93
C LEU A 300 -10.21 2.98 13.27
N ARG A 301 -10.42 1.67 13.30
CA ARG A 301 -10.25 0.85 14.52
C ARG A 301 -8.80 0.83 14.99
N ILE A 302 -7.85 0.59 14.09
CA ILE A 302 -6.41 0.60 14.41
C ILE A 302 -6.00 1.98 14.96
N ALA A 303 -6.41 3.06 14.28
CA ALA A 303 -6.12 4.41 14.72
C ALA A 303 -6.77 4.72 16.08
N SER A 304 -8.02 4.30 16.29
CA SER A 304 -8.74 4.53 17.55
C SER A 304 -8.05 3.86 18.74
N GLN A 305 -7.54 2.63 18.55
CA GLN A 305 -6.76 1.94 19.57
C GLN A 305 -5.50 2.74 19.95
N MET A 306 -4.73 3.21 18.95
CA MET A 306 -3.55 4.03 19.20
C MET A 306 -3.87 5.35 19.89
N ILE A 307 -4.95 6.03 19.46
CA ILE A 307 -5.41 7.29 20.06
C ILE A 307 -5.75 7.08 21.54
N ARG A 308 -6.45 5.99 21.86
CA ARG A 308 -6.78 5.63 23.24
C ARG A 308 -5.52 5.34 24.07
N GLU A 309 -4.60 4.55 23.54
CA GLU A 309 -3.42 4.06 24.28
C GLU A 309 -2.33 5.12 24.45
N LEU A 310 -2.05 5.95 23.43
CA LEU A 310 -0.93 6.89 23.43
C LEU A 310 -1.35 8.34 23.67
N PHE A 311 -2.59 8.70 23.34
CA PHE A 311 -3.10 10.07 23.40
C PHE A 311 -4.27 10.23 24.39
N ASN A 312 -4.51 9.22 25.24
CA ASN A 312 -5.60 9.19 26.21
C ASN A 312 -6.97 9.52 25.59
N GLY A 313 -7.19 9.06 24.35
CA GLY A 313 -8.44 9.30 23.62
C GLY A 313 -8.52 10.64 22.87
N SER A 314 -7.54 11.55 23.00
CA SER A 314 -7.58 12.86 22.31
C SER A 314 -7.27 12.74 20.83
N VAL A 315 -8.28 12.96 19.98
CA VAL A 315 -8.13 13.01 18.52
C VAL A 315 -7.33 14.24 18.11
N ALA A 316 -7.50 15.38 18.78
CA ALA A 316 -6.77 16.60 18.45
C ALA A 316 -5.25 16.44 18.62
N ALA A 317 -4.82 15.80 19.72
CA ALA A 317 -3.40 15.56 20.00
C ALA A 317 -2.76 14.58 18.98
N PHE A 318 -3.54 13.60 18.52
CA PHE A 318 -3.13 12.68 17.46
C PHE A 318 -3.01 13.38 16.10
N LEU A 319 -4.03 14.15 15.69
CA LEU A 319 -4.01 14.89 14.42
C LEU A 319 -2.84 15.89 14.35
N ALA A 320 -2.41 16.44 15.48
CA ALA A 320 -1.26 17.34 15.55
C ALA A 320 0.08 16.68 15.15
N GLN A 321 0.19 15.34 15.20
CA GLN A 321 1.41 14.62 14.81
C GLN A 321 1.61 14.55 13.29
N GLN A 322 0.56 14.81 12.49
CA GLN A 322 0.59 14.75 11.01
C GLN A 322 1.06 13.40 10.42
N SER A 323 1.06 12.32 11.21
CA SER A 323 1.43 10.98 10.79
C SER A 323 0.23 10.04 10.93
N PHE A 324 -0.23 9.51 9.80
CA PHE A 324 -1.47 8.70 9.71
C PHE A 324 -1.22 7.23 9.36
N ILE A 325 0.01 6.89 8.98
CA ILE A 325 0.40 5.56 8.49
C ILE A 325 1.44 4.99 9.44
N PHE A 326 1.08 3.92 10.13
CA PHE A 326 1.93 3.26 11.12
C PHE A 326 1.48 1.82 11.33
N GLY A 327 2.40 0.96 11.77
CA GLY A 327 2.12 -0.41 12.20
C GLY A 327 1.15 -1.16 11.28
N ASP A 328 0.01 -1.56 11.84
CA ASP A 328 -0.99 -2.36 11.15
C ASP A 328 -1.72 -1.62 10.01
N ILE A 329 -1.76 -0.28 10.00
CA ILE A 329 -2.30 0.47 8.85
C ILE A 329 -1.40 0.31 7.63
N ASN A 330 -0.07 0.25 7.83
CA ASN A 330 0.86 -0.01 6.74
C ASN A 330 0.66 -1.42 6.17
N LEU A 331 0.50 -2.43 7.05
CA LEU A 331 0.22 -3.81 6.65
C LEU A 331 -1.14 -3.95 5.96
N LEU A 332 -2.15 -3.19 6.39
CA LEU A 332 -3.48 -3.20 5.79
C LEU A 332 -3.44 -2.76 4.32
N LEU A 333 -2.66 -1.73 4.01
CA LEU A 333 -2.59 -1.13 2.67
C LEU A 333 -1.57 -1.82 1.76
N GLN A 334 -0.57 -2.49 2.32
CA GLN A 334 0.49 -3.15 1.57
C GLN A 334 0.00 -4.04 0.40
N PRO A 335 -1.02 -4.91 0.56
CA PRO A 335 -1.51 -5.75 -0.54
C PRO A 335 -2.00 -4.96 -1.76
N ALA A 336 -2.59 -3.78 -1.57
CA ALA A 336 -3.04 -2.95 -2.69
C ALA A 336 -1.87 -2.36 -3.50
N PHE A 337 -0.66 -2.36 -2.92
CA PHE A 337 0.57 -1.89 -3.55
C PHE A 337 1.48 -3.03 -4.00
N GLU A 338 1.13 -4.28 -3.70
CA GLU A 338 1.85 -5.44 -4.20
C GLU A 338 1.64 -5.56 -5.72
N GLY A 339 2.75 -5.56 -6.45
CA GLY A 339 2.71 -5.57 -7.91
C GLY A 339 2.58 -4.20 -8.56
N VAL A 340 2.55 -3.11 -7.80
CA VAL A 340 2.60 -1.76 -8.40
C VAL A 340 3.91 -1.59 -9.20
N SER A 341 3.78 -1.34 -10.49
CA SER A 341 4.87 -1.18 -11.45
C SER A 341 5.72 0.05 -11.13
N SER A 342 6.92 0.14 -11.72
CA SER A 342 7.78 1.33 -11.53
C SER A 342 7.09 2.61 -12.02
N LEU A 343 6.39 2.54 -13.15
CA LEU A 343 5.70 3.70 -13.72
C LEU A 343 4.47 4.09 -12.87
N GLU A 344 3.66 3.12 -12.44
CA GLU A 344 2.54 3.36 -11.52
C GLU A 344 3.03 4.04 -10.24
N ARG A 345 4.09 3.50 -9.63
CA ARG A 345 4.70 4.06 -8.42
C ARG A 345 5.18 5.48 -8.62
N ASP A 346 5.82 5.75 -9.75
CA ASP A 346 6.32 7.08 -10.08
C ASP A 346 5.18 8.10 -10.21
N ILE A 347 4.07 7.72 -10.86
CA ILE A 347 2.87 8.55 -10.97
C ILE A 347 2.25 8.80 -9.60
N LEU A 348 2.12 7.75 -8.78
CA LEU A 348 1.59 7.87 -7.42
C LEU A 348 2.45 8.85 -6.59
N PHE A 349 3.78 8.71 -6.61
CA PHE A 349 4.67 9.64 -5.90
C PHE A 349 4.54 11.07 -6.39
N TRP A 350 4.46 11.26 -7.71
CA TRP A 350 4.29 12.59 -8.28
C TRP A 350 2.97 13.23 -7.84
N LEU A 351 1.87 12.46 -7.87
CA LEU A 351 0.55 12.92 -7.43
C LEU A 351 0.48 13.18 -5.92
N ALA A 352 1.21 12.42 -5.10
CA ALA A 352 1.26 12.62 -3.65
C ALA A 352 1.82 14.00 -3.26
N GLY A 353 2.70 14.56 -4.08
CA GLY A 353 3.19 15.94 -3.93
C GLY A 353 2.15 17.02 -4.29
N ARG A 354 1.05 16.69 -4.98
CA ARG A 354 0.06 17.68 -5.46
C ARG A 354 -0.98 17.97 -4.38
N ARG A 355 -1.45 19.22 -4.32
CA ARG A 355 -2.50 19.62 -3.36
C ARG A 355 -3.89 19.46 -3.95
N GLU A 356 -4.01 19.85 -5.21
CA GLU A 356 -5.26 19.88 -5.95
C GLU A 356 -5.31 18.71 -6.96
N PRO A 357 -6.52 18.25 -7.33
CA PRO A 357 -6.71 17.33 -8.44
C PRO A 357 -6.08 17.85 -9.73
N VAL A 358 -5.56 16.94 -10.55
CA VAL A 358 -4.72 17.27 -11.72
C VAL A 358 -5.35 16.73 -13.00
N SER A 359 -5.37 17.52 -14.08
CA SER A 359 -5.83 17.05 -15.39
C SER A 359 -4.81 16.11 -16.04
N LEU A 360 -5.25 15.24 -16.96
CA LEU A 360 -4.34 14.39 -17.75
C LEU A 360 -3.28 15.24 -18.50
N ALA A 361 -3.68 16.38 -19.06
CA ALA A 361 -2.78 17.28 -19.79
C ALA A 361 -1.69 17.85 -18.87
N THR A 362 -2.04 18.24 -17.65
CA THR A 362 -1.09 18.73 -16.65
C THR A 362 -0.15 17.61 -16.20
N LEU A 363 -0.66 16.40 -15.98
CA LEU A 363 0.17 15.24 -15.64
C LEU A 363 1.22 14.99 -16.73
N GLN A 364 0.82 14.95 -18.00
CA GLN A 364 1.72 14.71 -19.13
C GLN A 364 2.77 15.81 -19.33
N ALA A 365 2.42 17.08 -19.04
CA ALA A 365 3.31 18.21 -19.22
C ALA A 365 4.33 18.36 -18.09
N GLU A 366 3.96 18.01 -16.87
CA GLU A 366 4.75 18.31 -15.66
C GLU A 366 5.38 17.07 -15.00
N ILE A 367 4.99 15.85 -15.35
CA ILE A 367 5.67 14.66 -14.86
C ILE A 367 7.04 14.55 -15.52
N PRO A 368 8.15 14.43 -14.76
CA PRO A 368 9.48 14.37 -15.34
C PRO A 368 9.81 12.93 -15.77
N LEU A 369 8.95 12.34 -16.61
CA LEU A 369 9.09 11.01 -17.18
C LEU A 369 8.82 11.08 -18.68
N VAL A 370 9.57 10.31 -19.47
CA VAL A 370 9.31 10.14 -20.90
C VAL A 370 8.45 8.88 -21.06
N VAL A 371 7.15 9.08 -21.24
CA VAL A 371 6.15 7.99 -21.34
C VAL A 371 5.25 8.29 -22.52
N ASN A 372 4.93 7.27 -23.31
CA ASN A 372 4.00 7.44 -24.41
C ASN A 372 2.54 7.51 -23.90
N THR A 373 1.64 8.09 -24.68
CA THR A 373 0.24 8.29 -24.25
C THR A 373 -0.49 6.99 -23.95
N THR A 374 -0.25 5.92 -24.71
CA THR A 374 -0.93 4.63 -24.51
C THR A 374 -0.55 4.02 -23.17
N GLU A 375 0.76 3.92 -22.91
CA GLU A 375 1.31 3.40 -21.65
C GLU A 375 0.85 4.25 -20.46
N MET A 376 0.78 5.57 -20.61
CA MET A 376 0.21 6.47 -19.60
C MET A 376 -1.26 6.14 -19.29
N LEU A 377 -2.09 5.95 -20.32
CA LEU A 377 -3.51 5.67 -20.14
C LEU A 377 -3.75 4.29 -19.52
N GLU A 378 -3.03 3.25 -19.98
CA GLU A 378 -3.08 1.91 -19.39
C GLU A 378 -2.68 1.95 -17.91
N THR A 379 -1.62 2.70 -17.59
CA THR A 379 -1.17 2.88 -16.20
C THR A 379 -2.20 3.58 -15.32
N LEU A 380 -2.88 4.60 -15.84
CA LEU A 380 -3.93 5.30 -15.08
C LEU A 380 -5.16 4.41 -14.90
N GLU A 381 -5.55 3.66 -15.94
CA GLU A 381 -6.64 2.69 -15.86
C GLU A 381 -6.39 1.67 -14.76
N SER A 382 -5.18 1.11 -14.68
CA SER A 382 -4.76 0.22 -13.60
C SER A 382 -5.01 0.79 -12.20
N LEU A 383 -4.47 1.99 -11.97
CA LEU A 383 -4.50 2.64 -10.66
C LEU A 383 -5.93 2.94 -10.23
N ILE A 384 -6.80 3.28 -11.19
CA ILE A 384 -8.23 3.49 -10.96
C ILE A 384 -8.92 2.16 -10.64
N GLN A 385 -8.64 1.09 -11.38
CA GLN A 385 -9.24 -0.23 -11.15
C GLN A 385 -8.90 -0.79 -9.75
N ARG A 386 -7.70 -0.51 -9.24
CA ARG A 386 -7.25 -0.88 -7.88
C ARG A 386 -7.71 0.08 -6.78
N SER A 387 -8.51 1.10 -7.11
CA SER A 387 -8.94 2.14 -6.17
C SER A 387 -7.78 2.89 -5.50
N LEU A 388 -6.61 2.96 -6.16
CA LEU A 388 -5.46 3.76 -5.71
C LEU A 388 -5.55 5.20 -6.23
N LEU A 389 -6.30 5.42 -7.31
CA LEU A 389 -6.52 6.70 -7.94
C LEU A 389 -8.02 6.91 -8.20
N GLU A 390 -8.50 8.13 -8.02
CA GLU A 390 -9.88 8.50 -8.32
C GLU A 390 -9.95 9.60 -9.37
N THR A 391 -11.08 9.62 -10.08
CA THR A 391 -11.42 10.64 -11.07
C THR A 391 -12.64 11.44 -10.64
N MET A 392 -12.63 12.73 -10.92
CA MET A 392 -13.81 13.60 -10.76
C MET A 392 -14.02 14.44 -12.02
N LEU A 393 -15.27 14.80 -12.30
CA LEU A 393 -15.61 15.65 -13.44
C LEU A 393 -15.09 17.07 -13.21
N GLU A 394 -14.48 17.63 -14.24
CA GLU A 394 -14.07 19.03 -14.25
C GLU A 394 -15.31 19.91 -14.49
N SER A 395 -15.82 20.58 -13.46
CA SER A 395 -17.03 21.41 -13.54
C SER A 395 -16.80 22.79 -14.21
N SER A 396 -15.85 22.88 -15.15
CA SER A 396 -15.56 24.11 -15.92
C SER A 396 -16.39 24.15 -17.21
N ARG A 397 -16.86 25.35 -17.59
CA ARG A 397 -17.65 25.56 -18.83
C ARG A 397 -16.83 25.43 -20.13
N ALA A 398 -15.52 25.23 -20.06
CA ALA A 398 -14.60 25.32 -21.20
C ALA A 398 -13.92 23.99 -21.59
N SER A 399 -13.99 22.95 -20.74
CA SER A 399 -13.40 21.65 -21.00
C SER A 399 -14.22 20.54 -20.34
N GLU A 400 -14.70 19.58 -21.14
CA GLU A 400 -15.17 18.29 -20.61
C GLU A 400 -13.93 17.43 -20.32
N GLY A 401 -13.39 17.56 -19.11
CA GLY A 401 -12.22 16.82 -18.63
C GLY A 401 -12.51 16.03 -17.35
N PHE A 402 -11.61 15.11 -17.02
CA PHE A 402 -11.56 14.50 -15.70
C PHE A 402 -10.29 14.95 -14.97
N LEU A 403 -10.42 15.14 -13.67
CA LEU A 403 -9.30 15.44 -12.78
C LEU A 403 -8.95 14.19 -11.98
N LEU A 404 -7.66 13.91 -11.87
CA LEU A 404 -7.06 12.78 -11.16
C LEU A 404 -6.60 13.25 -9.78
N PHE A 405 -6.93 12.48 -8.75
CA PHE A 405 -6.44 12.76 -7.40
C PHE A 405 -6.22 11.47 -6.61
N LEU A 406 -5.27 11.53 -5.67
CA LEU A 406 -5.09 10.45 -4.71
C LEU A 406 -6.10 10.59 -3.58
N PRO A 407 -6.85 9.53 -3.27
CA PRO A 407 -7.69 9.49 -2.07
C PRO A 407 -6.84 9.76 -0.80
N PRO A 408 -7.35 10.46 0.24
CA PRO A 408 -6.59 10.86 1.45
C PRO A 408 -5.70 9.79 2.12
N LEU A 409 -6.24 8.62 2.45
CA LEU A 409 -5.52 7.50 3.03
C LEU A 409 -4.41 6.96 2.11
N ILE A 410 -4.71 6.84 0.82
CA ILE A 410 -3.75 6.42 -0.20
C ILE A 410 -2.64 7.45 -0.35
N LYS A 411 -2.98 8.74 -0.39
CA LYS A 411 -2.01 9.83 -0.41
C LYS A 411 -1.08 9.77 0.79
N ALA A 412 -1.61 9.60 2.00
CA ALA A 412 -0.81 9.46 3.21
C ALA A 412 0.14 8.26 3.13
N TYR A 413 -0.34 7.11 2.64
CA TYR A 413 0.49 5.92 2.45
C TYR A 413 1.58 6.12 1.40
N VAL A 414 1.25 6.66 0.23
CA VAL A 414 2.21 6.95 -0.83
C VAL A 414 3.26 7.96 -0.36
N MET A 415 2.86 8.98 0.41
CA MET A 415 3.81 9.91 1.04
C MET A 415 4.74 9.20 2.02
N HIS A 416 4.20 8.32 2.88
CA HIS A 416 5.01 7.53 3.81
C HIS A 416 6.04 6.64 3.08
N GLN A 417 5.62 5.94 2.03
CA GLN A 417 6.51 5.12 1.19
C GLN A 417 7.55 5.97 0.46
N PHE A 418 7.15 7.14 -0.07
CA PHE A 418 8.07 8.05 -0.75
C PHE A 418 9.14 8.59 0.19
N ILE A 419 8.76 9.00 1.42
CA ILE A 419 9.72 9.45 2.43
C ILE A 419 10.69 8.32 2.77
N ALA A 420 10.18 7.11 3.02
CA ALA A 420 11.02 5.94 3.29
C ALA A 420 12.02 5.66 2.15
N GLN A 421 11.58 5.76 0.89
CA GLN A 421 12.43 5.55 -0.28
C GLN A 421 13.49 6.65 -0.46
N VAL A 422 13.13 7.91 -0.23
CA VAL A 422 14.09 9.04 -0.33
C VAL A 422 15.15 8.92 0.75
N CYS A 423 14.76 8.56 1.97
CA CYS A 423 15.65 8.38 3.12
C CYS A 423 16.53 7.13 2.99
N GLY A 424 16.01 6.05 2.41
CA GLY A 424 16.74 4.79 2.26
C GLY A 424 17.00 4.08 3.60
N SER A 425 17.80 3.01 3.56
CA SER A 425 18.13 2.16 4.73
C SER A 425 19.13 2.79 5.72
N SER A 426 19.65 3.99 5.44
CA SER A 426 20.59 4.72 6.31
C SER A 426 19.95 5.22 7.61
N ALA A 427 18.61 5.34 7.64
CA ALA A 427 17.84 5.71 8.83
C ALA A 427 18.08 4.76 10.03
N ALA A 428 18.34 3.47 9.78
CA ALA A 428 18.65 2.52 10.86
C ALA A 428 20.02 2.75 11.51
N ALA A 429 21.02 3.23 10.74
CA ALA A 429 22.35 3.58 11.23
C ALA A 429 22.39 4.95 11.93
N SER A 430 21.38 5.78 11.69
CA SER A 430 21.29 7.18 12.14
C SER A 430 20.56 7.39 13.47
N ARG A 431 20.05 6.32 14.10
CA ARG A 431 19.45 6.35 15.46
C ARG A 431 20.49 6.52 16.58
N SER A 432 21.60 7.19 16.29
CA SER A 432 22.47 7.69 17.33
C SER A 432 21.78 8.88 18.00
N VAL A 433 21.80 8.89 19.34
CA VAL A 433 21.49 10.08 20.12
C VAL A 433 22.27 11.24 19.48
N PRO A 434 21.66 12.40 19.15
CA PRO A 434 22.45 13.57 18.84
C PRO A 434 23.29 13.79 20.09
N GLN A 435 24.57 13.42 20.01
CA GLN A 435 25.49 13.66 21.09
C GLN A 435 25.55 15.18 21.22
N ALA A 436 24.74 15.72 22.11
CA ALA A 436 25.02 16.95 22.82
C ALA A 436 26.26 16.67 23.68
N LEU A 437 27.38 16.38 23.04
CA LEU A 437 28.68 16.68 23.61
C LEU A 437 28.62 18.20 23.79
N GLY A 438 28.65 18.65 25.04
CA GLY A 438 28.86 20.06 25.37
C GLY A 438 30.03 20.63 24.55
N PRO A 439 30.15 21.96 24.44
CA PRO A 439 30.98 22.62 23.43
C PRO A 439 32.34 21.93 23.32
N ILE A 440 32.51 21.13 22.26
CA ILE A 440 33.79 20.52 21.96
C ILE A 440 34.68 21.70 21.61
N ILE A 441 35.67 21.97 22.45
CA ILE A 441 36.68 22.98 22.15
C ILE A 441 37.47 22.43 20.97
N GLU A 442 37.15 22.92 19.76
CA GLU A 442 37.91 22.62 18.57
C GLU A 442 39.31 23.24 18.71
N LEU A 443 40.33 22.38 18.87
CA LEU A 443 41.73 22.79 18.85
C LEU A 443 42.16 23.02 17.39
N GLY A 444 41.72 24.14 16.81
CA GLY A 444 42.21 24.63 15.53
C GLY A 444 41.14 25.35 14.70
N THR A 445 41.52 26.46 14.07
CA THR A 445 40.75 27.09 12.98
C THR A 445 40.53 26.08 11.86
N PRO A 446 39.30 25.87 11.35
CA PRO A 446 39.08 24.94 10.25
C PRO A 446 39.70 25.52 8.99
N ALA A 447 40.78 24.91 8.50
CA ALA A 447 41.13 24.99 7.09
C ALA A 447 39.89 24.59 6.28
N THR A 448 39.60 25.27 5.17
CA THR A 448 38.51 24.96 4.24
C THR A 448 38.45 23.45 3.99
N LYS A 449 37.52 22.76 4.67
CA LYS A 449 37.40 21.30 4.61
C LYS A 449 36.69 20.94 3.32
N VAL A 450 37.47 20.54 2.33
CA VAL A 450 36.98 19.96 1.07
C VAL A 450 36.17 18.70 1.39
N VAL A 451 34.95 18.61 0.84
CA VAL A 451 34.03 17.47 1.00
C VAL A 451 34.47 16.34 0.06
N GLN A 452 34.60 15.12 0.59
CA GLN A 452 35.10 13.96 -0.16
C GLN A 452 33.95 12.98 -0.46
N LEU A 453 33.34 13.10 -1.65
CA LEU A 453 32.10 12.36 -1.98
C LEU A 453 32.30 10.84 -2.02
N GLN A 454 33.44 10.35 -2.48
CA GLN A 454 33.81 8.93 -2.40
C GLN A 454 33.75 8.34 -0.97
N GLN A 455 34.03 9.15 0.05
CA GLN A 455 33.97 8.67 1.45
C GLN A 455 32.53 8.40 1.91
N TRP A 456 31.55 9.04 1.28
CA TRP A 456 30.14 8.85 1.62
C TRP A 456 29.69 7.42 1.34
N PHE A 457 30.22 6.77 0.28
CA PHE A 457 29.99 5.34 -0.02
C PHE A 457 30.52 4.39 1.05
N HIS A 458 31.40 4.88 1.93
CA HIS A 458 31.95 4.15 3.07
C HIS A 458 31.32 4.59 4.41
N ASN A 459 30.17 5.26 4.37
CA ASN A 459 29.47 5.84 5.53
C ASN A 459 30.33 6.81 6.36
N ARG A 460 31.27 7.51 5.72
CA ARG A 460 32.08 8.56 6.34
C ARG A 460 31.63 9.91 5.81
N PHE A 461 31.25 10.80 6.72
CA PHE A 461 30.66 12.10 6.41
C PHE A 461 31.33 13.19 7.24
N GLU A 462 31.45 14.36 6.65
CA GLU A 462 31.92 15.55 7.35
C GLU A 462 30.84 16.02 8.36
N PRO A 463 31.22 16.53 9.56
CA PRO A 463 30.26 16.80 10.65
C PRO A 463 29.13 17.78 10.30
N SER A 464 29.36 18.68 9.35
CA SER A 464 28.33 19.65 8.92
C SER A 464 27.28 19.05 7.98
N TRP A 465 27.49 17.83 7.47
CA TRP A 465 26.61 17.15 6.51
C TRP A 465 25.71 16.14 7.21
N GLN A 466 24.43 16.50 7.28
CA GLN A 466 23.39 15.78 7.99
C GLN A 466 22.69 14.77 7.07
N PRO A 467 22.17 13.66 7.64
CA PRO A 467 21.30 12.71 6.92
C PRO A 467 20.06 13.41 6.35
N VAL A 468 19.61 13.03 5.15
CA VAL A 468 18.50 13.73 4.46
C VAL A 468 17.16 13.58 5.19
N GLU A 469 16.99 12.52 5.98
CA GLU A 469 15.85 12.22 6.87
C GLU A 469 15.47 13.43 7.72
N LEU A 470 16.48 14.09 8.27
CA LEU A 470 16.33 15.25 9.14
C LEU A 470 15.73 16.46 8.42
N LEU A 471 15.79 16.54 7.08
CA LEU A 471 15.05 17.55 6.32
C LEU A 471 13.55 17.24 6.23
N PHE A 472 13.14 15.99 6.40
CA PHE A 472 11.75 15.56 6.26
C PHE A 472 11.04 15.40 7.62
N GLU A 473 11.76 15.05 8.70
CA GLU A 473 11.19 14.67 10.01
C GLU A 473 10.45 15.77 10.79
N ASP A 474 10.50 17.05 10.40
CA ASP A 474 9.80 18.16 11.10
C ASP A 474 9.36 19.30 10.16
N SER A 475 9.12 19.00 8.88
CA SER A 475 8.82 20.08 7.93
C SER A 475 7.40 20.61 8.11
N VAL A 476 7.25 21.95 8.10
CA VAL A 476 5.94 22.62 8.24
C VAL A 476 4.97 22.23 7.10
N GLN A 477 5.49 21.80 5.95
CA GLN A 477 4.71 21.28 4.82
C GLN A 477 5.45 20.14 4.07
N PRO A 478 5.31 18.87 4.51
CA PRO A 478 6.02 17.73 3.90
C PRO A 478 5.72 17.61 2.42
N VAL A 479 4.46 17.77 2.01
CA VAL A 479 4.00 17.72 0.60
C VAL A 479 4.84 18.59 -0.35
N LEU A 480 5.25 19.79 0.09
CA LEU A 480 6.03 20.71 -0.75
C LEU A 480 7.47 20.23 -0.92
N ARG A 481 8.08 19.71 0.16
CA ARG A 481 9.41 19.09 0.13
C ARG A 481 9.44 17.77 -0.65
N LEU A 482 8.32 17.05 -0.71
CA LEU A 482 8.26 15.84 -1.53
C LEU A 482 8.35 16.15 -3.03
N ARG A 483 7.85 17.32 -3.48
CA ARG A 483 7.97 17.75 -4.89
C ARG A 483 9.43 17.91 -5.31
N SER A 484 10.24 18.58 -4.48
CA SER A 484 11.67 18.77 -4.75
C SER A 484 12.45 17.45 -4.64
N ALA A 485 12.03 16.57 -3.72
CA ALA A 485 12.68 15.29 -3.49
C ALA A 485 12.38 14.22 -4.55
N TYR A 486 11.45 14.45 -5.49
CA TYR A 486 11.08 13.47 -6.52
C TYR A 486 12.30 13.01 -7.33
N TYR A 487 13.21 13.94 -7.64
CA TYR A 487 14.48 13.70 -8.33
C TYR A 487 15.52 12.93 -7.49
N LEU A 488 15.27 12.78 -6.19
CA LEU A 488 16.19 12.17 -5.22
C LEU A 488 15.72 10.77 -4.77
N ARG A 489 14.71 10.18 -5.43
CA ARG A 489 14.11 8.90 -5.02
C ARG A 489 14.96 7.65 -5.33
N ASP A 490 16.01 7.80 -6.13
CA ASP A 490 16.90 6.68 -6.46
C ASP A 490 17.63 6.21 -5.19
N GLU A 491 17.48 4.93 -4.85
CA GLU A 491 18.03 4.31 -3.64
C GLU A 491 19.55 4.10 -3.74
N THR A 492 20.11 4.13 -4.95
CA THR A 492 21.56 4.03 -5.18
C THR A 492 22.29 5.33 -4.85
N LEU A 493 21.56 6.44 -4.72
CA LEU A 493 22.13 7.74 -4.40
C LEU A 493 22.36 7.89 -2.90
N ILE A 494 23.54 8.35 -2.53
CA ILE A 494 23.84 8.80 -1.17
C ILE A 494 23.51 10.28 -1.07
N LYS A 495 22.60 10.62 -0.15
CA LYS A 495 22.00 11.95 -0.03
C LYS A 495 22.37 12.56 1.31
N ARG A 496 22.89 13.78 1.28
CA ARG A 496 23.19 14.56 2.49
C ARG A 496 22.85 16.01 2.28
N PHE A 497 22.62 16.71 3.38
CA PHE A 497 22.39 18.15 3.34
C PHE A 497 23.21 18.91 4.37
N LYS A 498 23.46 20.18 4.09
CA LYS A 498 24.12 21.13 4.98
C LYS A 498 23.27 22.38 5.10
N SER A 499 23.06 22.84 6.35
CA SER A 499 22.40 24.13 6.59
C SER A 499 23.42 25.25 6.44
N ILE A 500 23.12 26.21 5.56
CA ILE A 500 24.00 27.33 5.23
C ILE A 500 23.32 28.62 5.67
N LYS A 501 24.02 29.41 6.48
CA LYS A 501 23.58 30.74 6.91
C LYS A 501 24.31 31.79 6.10
N LEU A 502 23.58 32.47 5.22
CA LEU A 502 24.03 33.64 4.47
C LEU A 502 23.74 34.88 5.33
N ALA A 503 24.77 35.38 6.00
CA ALA A 503 24.65 36.60 6.81
C ALA A 503 24.96 37.83 5.95
N ASN A 504 24.03 38.79 5.92
CA ASN A 504 24.28 40.13 5.40
C ASN A 504 24.20 41.15 6.56
N ALA A 505 24.62 42.40 6.31
CA ALA A 505 24.72 43.43 7.36
C ALA A 505 23.38 43.82 8.03
N ALA A 506 22.23 43.37 7.51
CA ALA A 506 20.89 43.70 8.02
C ALA A 506 20.00 42.47 8.30
N GLU A 507 20.13 41.37 7.55
CA GLU A 507 19.34 40.14 7.70
C GLU A 507 20.18 38.89 7.45
N SER A 508 19.84 37.78 8.12
CA SER A 508 20.47 36.47 7.91
C SER A 508 19.48 35.50 7.28
N VAL A 509 19.83 35.00 6.10
CA VAL A 509 19.05 33.99 5.39
C VAL A 509 19.65 32.62 5.68
N THR A 510 18.82 31.62 6.01
CA THR A 510 19.27 30.23 6.12
C THR A 510 18.68 29.41 4.97
N VAL A 511 19.48 28.58 4.33
CA VAL A 511 19.06 27.62 3.28
C VAL A 511 19.65 26.25 3.55
N ALA A 512 19.08 25.20 2.96
CA ALA A 512 19.62 23.85 3.01
C ALA A 512 20.22 23.49 1.64
N LEU A 513 21.52 23.27 1.57
CA LEU A 513 22.20 22.72 0.40
C LEU A 513 22.17 21.20 0.48
N LEU A 514 21.51 20.57 -0.49
CA LEU A 514 21.40 19.12 -0.62
C LEU A 514 22.27 18.64 -1.77
N VAL A 515 23.05 17.60 -1.51
CA VAL A 515 23.87 16.91 -2.51
C VAL A 515 23.53 15.43 -2.49
N ALA A 516 23.28 14.87 -3.68
CA ALA A 516 23.10 13.46 -3.88
C ALA A 516 24.14 12.94 -4.89
N VAL A 517 24.82 11.85 -4.56
CA VAL A 517 25.86 11.24 -5.40
C VAL A 517 25.59 9.76 -5.63
N GLY A 518 25.70 9.31 -6.87
CA GLY A 518 25.57 7.91 -7.28
C GLY A 518 26.77 7.46 -8.09
N GLN A 519 27.16 6.20 -7.93
CA GLN A 519 28.24 5.61 -8.72
C GLN A 519 27.68 5.00 -10.01
N MET A 520 28.24 5.40 -11.14
CA MET A 520 27.95 4.84 -12.47
C MET A 520 29.04 3.85 -12.91
N GLU A 521 28.89 3.29 -14.10
CA GLU A 521 29.93 2.48 -14.74
C GLU A 521 31.24 3.26 -14.90
N ASN A 522 32.38 2.55 -14.97
CA ASN A 522 33.71 3.10 -15.24
C ASN A 522 34.19 4.18 -14.25
N GLN A 523 33.87 4.05 -12.95
CA GLN A 523 34.29 5.01 -11.92
C GLN A 523 33.83 6.46 -12.19
N THR A 524 32.77 6.62 -12.97
CA THR A 524 32.11 7.92 -13.15
C THR A 524 31.03 8.07 -12.09
N TYR A 525 30.84 9.28 -11.57
CA TYR A 525 29.83 9.57 -10.55
C TYR A 525 28.81 10.56 -11.10
N GLN A 526 27.54 10.32 -10.82
CA GLN A 526 26.45 11.24 -11.12
C GLN A 526 26.12 12.05 -9.87
N ILE A 527 26.01 13.37 -10.02
CA ILE A 527 25.76 14.28 -8.91
C ILE A 527 24.52 15.13 -9.20
N CYS A 528 23.67 15.26 -8.18
CA CYS A 528 22.52 16.14 -8.15
C CYS A 528 22.67 17.13 -7.00
N VAL A 529 22.43 18.41 -7.28
CA VAL A 529 22.56 19.48 -6.28
C VAL A 529 21.28 20.29 -6.26
N GLN A 530 20.72 20.46 -5.07
CA GLN A 530 19.55 21.28 -4.83
C GLN A 530 19.79 22.25 -3.68
N VAL A 531 19.16 23.42 -3.75
CA VAL A 531 18.99 24.29 -2.59
C VAL A 531 17.50 24.34 -2.24
N GLN A 532 17.21 24.12 -0.97
CA GLN A 532 15.86 24.07 -0.41
C GLN A 532 15.71 25.04 0.77
N PRO A 533 14.49 25.51 1.07
CA PRO A 533 14.26 26.35 2.24
C PRO A 533 14.53 25.58 3.55
N PRO A 534 14.83 26.28 4.65
CA PRO A 534 15.04 25.68 5.96
C PRO A 534 13.74 25.06 6.49
N ARG A 535 13.81 24.18 7.51
CA ARG A 535 12.67 23.37 8.01
C ARG A 535 11.38 24.15 8.26
N GLN A 536 11.52 25.41 8.69
CA GLN A 536 10.43 26.31 9.09
C GLN A 536 9.88 27.17 7.94
N ALA A 537 10.47 27.12 6.75
CA ALA A 537 10.08 27.92 5.59
C ALA A 537 9.67 27.04 4.40
N THR A 538 8.82 27.60 3.54
CA THR A 538 8.24 26.92 2.38
C THR A 538 8.77 27.42 1.04
N VAL A 539 9.38 28.61 1.02
CA VAL A 539 9.81 29.29 -0.20
C VAL A 539 11.23 29.80 -0.01
N LEU A 540 12.04 29.74 -1.08
CA LEU A 540 13.37 30.33 -1.12
C LEU A 540 13.29 31.86 -1.25
N PRO A 541 14.26 32.61 -0.73
CA PRO A 541 14.37 34.02 -1.04
C PRO A 541 14.49 34.24 -2.55
N ALA A 542 13.71 35.19 -3.08
CA ALA A 542 13.80 35.56 -4.48
C ALA A 542 15.19 36.13 -4.81
N GLY A 543 15.74 35.76 -5.97
CA GLY A 543 17.08 36.18 -6.38
C GLY A 543 18.23 35.37 -5.76
N LEU A 544 17.94 34.31 -5.01
CA LEU A 544 18.96 33.37 -4.54
C LEU A 544 19.58 32.63 -5.72
N GLN A 545 20.90 32.72 -5.89
CA GLN A 545 21.64 32.09 -6.97
C GLN A 545 22.40 30.86 -6.47
N LEU A 546 22.39 29.80 -7.27
CA LEU A 546 23.19 28.59 -7.09
C LEU A 546 24.06 28.38 -8.34
N ARG A 547 25.37 28.34 -8.17
CA ARG A 547 26.35 28.16 -9.25
C ARG A 547 27.21 26.93 -9.04
N LEU A 548 27.46 26.21 -10.13
CA LEU A 548 28.46 25.16 -10.22
C LEU A 548 29.73 25.73 -10.83
N LEU A 549 30.86 25.53 -10.17
CA LEU A 549 32.17 25.96 -10.64
C LEU A 549 33.12 24.77 -10.77
N ASP A 550 33.97 24.80 -11.79
CA ASP A 550 35.07 23.83 -11.93
C ASP A 550 36.23 24.12 -10.95
N GLY A 551 37.26 23.28 -10.96
CA GLY A 551 38.47 23.47 -10.15
C GLY A 551 39.27 24.76 -10.44
N GLN A 552 38.97 25.46 -11.54
CA GLN A 552 39.56 26.76 -11.91
C GLN A 552 38.64 27.94 -11.56
N SER A 553 37.53 27.70 -10.86
CA SER A 553 36.49 28.70 -10.54
C SER A 553 35.77 29.26 -11.77
N THR A 554 35.72 28.51 -12.88
CA THR A 554 34.88 28.84 -14.04
C THR A 554 33.46 28.38 -13.78
N VAL A 555 32.47 29.27 -13.98
CA VAL A 555 31.05 28.92 -13.82
C VAL A 555 30.62 27.98 -14.96
N LEU A 556 30.22 26.76 -14.62
CA LEU A 556 29.73 25.74 -15.54
C LEU A 556 28.21 25.77 -15.70
N ALA A 557 27.48 26.09 -14.64
CA ALA A 557 26.02 26.19 -14.63
C ALA A 557 25.55 27.15 -13.52
N GLU A 558 24.42 27.81 -13.74
CA GLU A 558 23.81 28.75 -12.80
C GLU A 558 22.29 28.65 -12.85
N ILE A 559 21.65 28.75 -11.68
CA ILE A 559 20.20 28.85 -11.55
C ILE A 559 19.85 29.89 -10.48
N GLU A 560 18.77 30.63 -10.70
CA GLU A 560 18.29 31.68 -9.81
C GLU A 560 16.86 31.39 -9.37
N ALA A 561 16.59 31.54 -8.07
CA ALA A 561 15.27 31.33 -7.48
C ALA A 561 14.31 32.47 -7.84
N GLN A 562 13.16 32.10 -8.40
CA GLN A 562 12.03 32.98 -8.67
C GLN A 562 11.16 33.18 -7.41
N ALA A 563 10.27 34.17 -7.46
CA ALA A 563 9.25 34.34 -6.43
C ALA A 563 8.37 33.07 -6.37
N GLN A 564 8.22 32.50 -5.17
CA GLN A 564 7.47 31.26 -4.88
C GLN A 564 8.20 29.94 -5.13
N ASP A 565 9.47 29.95 -5.57
CA ASP A 565 10.23 28.71 -5.72
C ASP A 565 10.42 27.99 -4.38
N SER A 566 10.00 26.73 -4.34
CA SER A 566 10.15 25.87 -3.17
C SER A 566 11.48 25.11 -3.13
N PHE A 567 12.24 25.14 -4.24
CA PHE A 567 13.61 24.67 -4.37
C PHE A 567 14.19 25.19 -5.71
N ILE A 568 15.52 25.19 -5.81
CA ILE A 568 16.24 25.32 -7.10
C ILE A 568 17.18 24.12 -7.26
N GLN A 569 17.38 23.67 -8.49
CA GLN A 569 18.18 22.48 -8.80
C GLN A 569 19.09 22.77 -10.00
N LEU A 570 20.37 22.42 -9.88
CA LEU A 570 21.27 22.40 -11.03
C LEU A 570 20.98 21.19 -11.94
N PRO A 571 21.22 21.29 -13.25
CA PRO A 571 21.22 20.12 -14.13
C PRO A 571 22.12 19.02 -13.54
N TYR A 572 21.73 17.75 -13.70
CA TYR A 572 22.60 16.65 -13.31
C TYR A 572 23.94 16.76 -14.04
N PHE A 573 25.02 16.60 -13.32
CA PHE A 573 26.36 16.57 -13.88
C PHE A 573 27.07 15.28 -13.47
N ARG A 574 28.14 14.97 -14.19
CA ARG A 574 28.96 13.79 -13.97
C ARG A 574 30.42 14.18 -13.88
N GLY A 575 31.18 13.43 -13.11
CA GLY A 575 32.63 13.57 -13.07
C GLY A 575 33.33 12.27 -12.70
N ALA A 576 34.62 12.22 -12.99
CA ALA A 576 35.49 11.11 -12.63
C ALA A 576 35.95 11.22 -11.16
N ALA A 577 36.44 10.10 -10.61
CA ALA A 577 37.11 10.10 -9.32
C ALA A 577 38.21 11.19 -9.26
N GLU A 578 38.32 11.87 -8.11
CA GLU A 578 39.31 12.92 -7.83
C GLU A 578 39.08 14.27 -8.54
N GLU A 579 38.06 14.41 -9.40
CA GLU A 579 37.72 15.71 -9.97
C GLU A 579 37.18 16.66 -8.90
N ALA A 580 37.65 17.90 -8.92
CA ALA A 580 37.27 18.94 -7.98
C ALA A 580 36.26 19.92 -8.59
N PHE A 581 35.24 20.28 -7.82
CA PHE A 581 34.26 21.31 -8.17
C PHE A 581 33.86 22.10 -6.94
N SER A 582 33.25 23.27 -7.15
CA SER A 582 32.72 24.10 -6.07
C SER A 582 31.26 24.47 -6.33
N LEU A 583 30.50 24.62 -5.25
CA LEU A 583 29.14 25.13 -5.27
C LEU A 583 29.12 26.47 -4.57
N GLU A 584 28.69 27.50 -5.29
CA GLU A 584 28.52 28.85 -4.76
C GLU A 584 27.03 29.16 -4.61
N ILE A 585 26.64 29.65 -3.43
CA ILE A 585 25.29 30.12 -3.13
C ILE A 585 25.39 31.60 -2.80
N ALA A 586 24.66 32.42 -3.53
CA ALA A 586 24.66 33.88 -3.37
C ALA A 586 23.25 34.42 -3.13
N ALA A 587 23.11 35.31 -2.15
CA ALA A 587 21.91 36.12 -1.92
C ALA A 587 22.33 37.57 -1.67
N ASP A 588 21.90 38.48 -2.53
CA ASP A 588 22.29 39.90 -2.54
C ASP A 588 23.83 40.11 -2.55
N ARG A 589 24.42 40.36 -1.38
CA ARG A 589 25.88 40.56 -1.18
C ARG A 589 26.55 39.43 -0.39
N ALA A 590 25.77 38.50 0.14
CA ALA A 590 26.30 37.36 0.88
C ALA A 590 26.58 36.21 -0.09
N VAL A 591 27.79 35.65 -0.01
CA VAL A 591 28.22 34.51 -0.83
C VAL A 591 28.78 33.45 0.08
N HIS A 592 28.42 32.21 -0.18
CA HIS A 592 28.95 31.04 0.51
C HIS A 592 29.40 29.99 -0.51
N THR A 593 30.60 29.46 -0.34
CA THR A 593 31.18 28.47 -1.27
C THR A 593 31.54 27.18 -0.53
N GLU A 594 31.11 26.05 -1.07
CA GLU A 594 31.50 24.71 -0.62
C GLU A 594 32.35 24.03 -1.69
N GLN A 595 33.44 23.39 -1.29
CA GLN A 595 34.37 22.70 -2.18
C GLN A 595 34.19 21.20 -2.07
N PHE A 596 34.22 20.50 -3.21
CA PHE A 596 34.00 19.06 -3.31
C PHE A 596 35.10 18.42 -4.14
N VAL A 597 35.45 17.19 -3.78
CA VAL A 597 36.21 16.25 -4.60
C VAL A 597 35.35 15.00 -4.74
N ILE A 598 35.20 14.53 -5.98
CA ILE A 598 34.39 13.34 -6.32
C ILE A 598 35.05 12.10 -5.76
#